data_AF-A0A2W6BWI2-F1
#
_entry.id   AF-A0A2W6BWI2-F1
#
_cell.length_a   1.000
_cell.length_b   1.000
_cell.length_c   1.000
_cell.angle_alpha   90.00
_cell.angle_beta   90.00
_cell.angle_gamma   90.00
#
_symmetry.space_group_name_H-M   'P 1'
#
loop_
_entity.id
_entity.type
_entity.pdbx_description
1 polymer ?
#
loop_
_entity_poly.entity_id
_entity_poly.type
_entity_poly.pdbx_seq_one_letter_code
_entity_poly.pdbx_strand_id
1 'polypeptide(L)'
;AELERDIEALLRTSNKDSPLDWHVFRDDYGFQWIVLSAGEFENLVASVHMVSRELQDNGFGEQLLASVFQFRDSHGQNVYWIYNYKRGTFYPFVPLKGQDRDNAEELRLSSVMKRELVVESDLTRWYALWGVPLT
;
A
#
# COMPACT_ATOMS: atom_id res chain seq x y z
N ALA A 1 16.62 12.26 5.66
CA ALA A 1 17.91 12.18 6.37
C ALA A 1 17.72 11.72 7.81
N GLU A 2 17.00 12.43 8.69
CA GLU A 2 16.72 11.95 10.05
C GLU A 2 15.55 10.96 10.09
N LEU A 3 14.37 11.38 9.61
CA LEU A 3 13.19 10.52 9.49
C LEU A 3 13.45 9.16 8.81
N GLU A 4 14.25 9.16 7.74
CA GLU A 4 14.60 7.93 7.02
C GLU A 4 15.42 6.97 7.90
N ARG A 5 16.34 7.50 8.72
CA ARG A 5 17.07 6.70 9.71
C ARG A 5 16.14 6.20 10.81
N ASP A 6 15.18 7.01 11.23
CA ASP A 6 14.21 6.62 12.28
C ASP A 6 13.33 5.47 11.79
N ILE A 7 12.82 5.57 10.55
CA ILE A 7 12.06 4.48 9.94
C ILE A 7 12.92 3.24 9.75
N GLU A 8 14.17 3.38 9.28
CA GLU A 8 15.08 2.24 9.17
C GLU A 8 15.36 1.58 10.54
N ALA A 9 15.56 2.37 11.59
CA ALA A 9 15.79 1.84 12.94
C ALA A 9 14.56 1.10 13.48
N LEU A 10 13.38 1.63 13.20
CA LEU A 10 12.09 1.03 13.53
C LEU A 10 11.88 -0.28 12.77
N LEU A 11 12.10 -0.32 11.46
CA LEU A 11 12.03 -1.53 10.63
C LEU A 11 13.05 -2.59 11.07
N ARG A 12 14.29 -2.19 11.40
CA ARG A 12 15.30 -3.09 11.97
C ARG A 12 14.89 -3.70 13.29
N THR A 13 14.11 -2.97 14.09
CA THR A 13 13.62 -3.47 15.38
C THR A 13 12.55 -4.54 15.16
N SER A 14 11.58 -4.29 14.28
CA SER A 14 10.56 -5.28 13.91
C SER A 14 11.12 -6.54 13.25
N ASN A 15 12.18 -6.39 12.43
CA ASN A 15 12.82 -7.52 11.75
C ASN A 15 13.41 -8.58 12.72
N LYS A 16 13.73 -8.20 13.97
CA LYS A 16 14.30 -9.14 14.97
C LYS A 16 13.31 -10.24 15.37
N ASP A 17 12.03 -9.89 15.44
CA ASP A 17 10.97 -10.79 15.89
C ASP A 17 10.23 -11.43 14.71
N SER A 18 10.32 -10.82 13.52
CA SER A 18 9.60 -11.24 12.32
C SER A 18 10.37 -10.87 11.06
N PRO A 19 10.89 -11.85 10.28
CA PRO A 19 11.68 -11.58 9.09
C PRO A 19 10.97 -10.64 8.11
N LEU A 20 11.64 -9.53 7.80
CA LEU A 20 11.16 -8.43 6.98
C LEU A 20 12.33 -7.85 6.17
N ASP A 21 12.18 -7.83 4.85
CA ASP A 21 13.06 -7.10 3.94
C ASP A 21 12.40 -5.77 3.55
N TRP A 22 13.20 -4.74 3.33
CA TRP A 22 12.71 -3.46 2.84
C TRP A 22 13.71 -2.74 1.95
N HIS A 23 13.18 -1.87 1.10
CA HIS A 23 13.98 -0.90 0.37
C HIS A 23 13.18 0.39 0.15
N VAL A 24 13.89 1.47 -0.16
CA VAL A 24 13.29 2.75 -0.53
C VAL A 24 13.32 2.90 -2.04
N PHE A 25 12.20 3.28 -2.63
CA PHE A 25 12.08 3.58 -4.05
C PHE A 25 11.52 4.99 -4.23
N ARG A 26 12.07 5.75 -5.16
CA ARG A 26 11.54 7.08 -5.51
C ARG A 26 10.94 7.02 -6.89
N ASP A 27 9.69 7.43 -7.02
CA ASP A 27 9.01 7.45 -8.31
C ASP A 27 9.28 8.73 -9.11
N ASP A 28 8.85 8.71 -10.37
CA ASP A 28 9.01 9.82 -11.32
C ASP A 28 8.19 11.07 -10.93
N TYR A 29 7.23 10.93 -10.01
CA TYR A 29 6.41 12.02 -9.48
C TYR A 29 7.01 12.64 -8.21
N GLY A 30 8.16 12.12 -7.75
CA GLY A 30 8.88 12.63 -6.59
C GLY A 30 8.40 12.07 -5.25
N PHE A 31 7.50 11.07 -5.25
CA PHE A 31 7.10 10.39 -4.02
C PHE A 31 8.12 9.32 -3.63
N GLN A 32 8.22 9.12 -2.33
CA GLN A 32 9.07 8.10 -1.74
C GLN A 32 8.21 6.93 -1.26
N TRP A 33 8.57 5.75 -1.71
CA TRP A 33 7.96 4.48 -1.38
C TRP A 33 8.87 3.73 -0.43
N ILE A 34 8.29 3.19 0.63
CA ILE A 34 8.94 2.25 1.53
C ILE A 34 8.33 0.90 1.19
N VAL A 35 9.09 0.10 0.45
CA VAL A 35 8.63 -1.18 -0.06
C VAL A 35 9.04 -2.28 0.90
N LEU A 36 8.05 -3.04 1.37
CA LEU A 36 8.23 -4.09 2.37
C LEU A 36 7.96 -5.46 1.76
N SER A 37 8.74 -6.46 2.15
CA SER A 37 8.55 -7.87 1.80
C SER A 37 8.70 -8.74 3.04
N ALA A 38 7.74 -9.62 3.26
CA ALA A 38 7.75 -10.57 4.38
C ALA A 38 7.15 -11.90 3.92
N GLY A 39 7.49 -12.98 4.63
CA GLY A 39 6.91 -14.31 4.37
C GLY A 39 5.43 -14.42 4.76
N GLU A 40 4.99 -13.64 5.75
CA GLU A 40 3.63 -13.65 6.29
C GLU A 40 2.95 -12.30 6.07
N PHE A 41 1.68 -12.31 5.67
CA PHE A 41 0.93 -11.10 5.32
C PHE A 41 0.66 -10.21 6.56
N GLU A 42 0.40 -10.81 7.70
CA GLU A 42 0.19 -10.15 8.98
C GLU A 42 1.39 -9.26 9.36
N ASN A 43 2.60 -9.74 9.05
CA ASN A 43 3.84 -8.99 9.29
C ASN A 43 3.92 -7.75 8.38
N LEU A 44 3.46 -7.84 7.12
CA LEU A 44 3.36 -6.68 6.23
C LEU A 44 2.37 -5.66 6.80
N VAL A 45 1.17 -6.09 7.19
CA VAL A 45 0.14 -5.19 7.73
C VAL A 45 0.64 -4.48 8.98
N ALA A 46 1.22 -5.21 9.93
CA ALA A 46 1.77 -4.65 11.16
C ALA A 46 2.90 -3.65 10.86
N SER A 47 3.82 -3.99 9.96
CA SER A 47 4.95 -3.12 9.61
C SER A 47 4.51 -1.86 8.89
N VAL A 48 3.58 -1.97 7.92
CA VAL A 48 2.99 -0.82 7.24
C VAL A 48 2.30 0.11 8.23
N HIS A 49 1.50 -0.42 9.15
CA HIS A 49 0.80 0.38 10.16
C HIS A 49 1.79 1.12 11.07
N MET A 50 2.82 0.43 11.53
CA MET A 50 3.85 0.99 12.40
C MET A 50 4.64 2.11 11.70
N VAL A 51 5.14 1.89 10.49
CA VAL A 51 5.84 2.92 9.70
C VAL A 51 4.93 4.12 9.44
N SER A 52 3.66 3.86 9.12
CA SER A 52 2.70 4.92 8.81
C SER A 52 2.34 5.75 10.03
N ARG A 53 2.32 5.14 11.23
CA ARG A 53 2.17 5.86 12.49
C ARG A 53 3.41 6.73 12.78
N GLU A 54 4.61 6.18 12.64
CA GLU A 54 5.86 6.93 12.84
C GLU A 54 5.91 8.16 11.94
N LEU A 55 5.55 8.01 10.65
CA LEU A 55 5.45 9.14 9.72
C LEU A 55 4.45 10.20 10.19
N GLN A 56 3.28 9.78 10.66
CA GLN A 56 2.25 10.69 11.17
C GLN A 56 2.71 11.44 12.42
N ASP A 57 3.32 10.73 13.38
CA ASP A 57 3.79 11.27 14.65
C ASP A 57 4.93 12.30 14.45
N ASN A 58 5.72 12.13 13.38
CA ASN A 58 6.73 13.09 12.95
C ASN A 58 6.21 14.22 12.04
N GLY A 59 4.88 14.36 11.90
CA GLY A 59 4.25 15.47 11.17
C GLY A 59 4.09 15.25 9.66
N PHE A 60 4.38 14.05 9.15
CA PHE A 60 4.23 13.73 7.72
C PHE A 60 2.83 13.21 7.36
N GLY A 61 1.88 13.24 8.29
CA GLY A 61 0.52 12.71 8.08
C GLY A 61 -0.22 13.32 6.89
N GLU A 62 -0.04 14.62 6.63
CA GLU A 62 -0.69 15.28 5.47
C GLU A 62 -0.06 14.89 4.12
N GLN A 63 1.21 14.47 4.13
CA GLN A 63 1.96 14.03 2.94
C GLN A 63 1.83 12.53 2.70
N LEU A 64 1.37 11.78 3.69
CA LEU A 64 1.12 10.35 3.56
C LEU A 64 -0.07 10.11 2.63
N LEU A 65 0.19 9.54 1.45
CA LEU A 65 -0.83 9.36 0.43
C LEU A 65 -1.61 8.05 0.61
N ALA A 66 -0.89 6.94 0.55
CA ALA A 66 -1.50 5.63 0.52
C ALA A 66 -0.58 4.52 1.03
N SER A 67 -1.20 3.43 1.46
CA SER A 67 -0.54 2.13 1.59
C SER A 67 -1.10 1.18 0.54
N VAL A 68 -0.25 0.39 -0.09
CA VAL A 68 -0.62 -0.49 -1.19
C VAL A 68 -0.23 -1.92 -0.85
N PHE A 69 -1.19 -2.84 -0.94
CA PHE A 69 -0.99 -4.27 -0.72
C PHE A 69 -1.21 -5.02 -2.04
N GLN A 70 -0.21 -5.78 -2.48
CA GLN A 70 -0.30 -6.57 -3.71
C GLN A 70 -0.80 -7.98 -3.41
N PHE A 71 -1.71 -8.44 -4.26
CA PHE A 71 -2.17 -9.80 -4.37
C PHE A 71 -2.06 -10.25 -5.83
N ARG A 72 -2.10 -11.57 -6.04
CA ARG A 72 -2.27 -12.17 -7.36
C ARG A 72 -3.50 -13.05 -7.36
N ASP A 73 -4.33 -12.93 -8.38
CA ASP A 73 -5.47 -13.80 -8.55
C ASP A 73 -5.05 -15.20 -9.07
N SER A 74 -6.04 -16.08 -9.28
CA SER A 74 -5.80 -17.43 -9.81
C SER A 74 -5.24 -17.47 -11.24
N HIS A 75 -5.29 -16.37 -11.97
CA HIS A 75 -4.75 -16.22 -13.32
C HIS A 75 -3.38 -15.54 -13.33
N GLY A 76 -2.84 -15.18 -12.17
CA GLY A 76 -1.58 -14.46 -12.02
C GLY A 76 -1.68 -12.96 -12.29
N GLN A 77 -2.89 -12.41 -12.42
CA GLN A 77 -3.13 -10.98 -12.57
C GLN A 77 -2.88 -10.27 -11.23
N ASN A 78 -2.15 -9.16 -11.27
CA ASN A 78 -1.91 -8.33 -10.09
C ASN A 78 -3.21 -7.61 -9.68
N VAL A 79 -3.50 -7.66 -8.39
CA VAL A 79 -4.59 -6.95 -7.73
C VAL A 79 -3.98 -6.14 -6.59
N TYR A 80 -4.24 -4.85 -6.56
CA TYR A 80 -3.76 -3.97 -5.50
C TYR A 80 -4.92 -3.51 -4.64
N TRP A 81 -4.76 -3.62 -3.32
CA TRP A 81 -5.64 -2.97 -2.35
C TRP A 81 -4.96 -1.71 -1.83
N ILE A 82 -5.58 -0.57 -2.07
CA ILE A 82 -5.01 0.74 -1.78
C ILE A 82 -5.79 1.37 -0.63
N TYR A 83 -5.10 1.64 0.47
CA TYR A 83 -5.62 2.41 1.59
C TYR A 83 -5.33 3.89 1.39
N ASN A 84 -6.35 4.75 1.41
CA ASN A 84 -6.22 6.19 1.29
C ASN A 84 -6.24 6.86 2.67
N TYR A 85 -5.11 7.42 3.10
CA TYR A 85 -4.97 8.01 4.44
C TYR A 85 -5.88 9.22 4.68
N LYS A 86 -6.16 10.02 3.63
CA LYS A 86 -7.03 11.21 3.75
C LYS A 86 -8.50 10.86 3.96
N ARG A 87 -8.89 9.62 3.61
CA ARG A 87 -10.27 9.16 3.63
C ARG A 87 -10.52 8.09 4.68
N GLY A 88 -9.48 7.34 5.06
CA GLY A 88 -9.61 6.18 5.92
C GLY A 88 -10.33 5.02 5.24
N THR A 89 -10.19 4.89 3.92
CA THR A 89 -10.93 3.91 3.11
C THR A 89 -10.02 3.15 2.17
N PHE A 90 -10.45 1.94 1.79
CA PHE A 90 -9.79 1.08 0.82
C PHE A 90 -10.47 1.12 -0.54
N TYR A 91 -9.70 0.93 -1.60
CA TYR A 91 -10.25 0.61 -2.92
C TYR A 91 -9.33 -0.37 -3.67
N PRO A 92 -9.91 -1.26 -4.51
CA PRO A 92 -9.11 -2.14 -5.36
C PRO A 92 -8.64 -1.40 -6.62
N PHE A 93 -7.48 -1.81 -7.12
CA PHE A 93 -6.93 -1.40 -8.41
C PHE A 93 -6.34 -2.61 -9.13
N VAL A 94 -6.83 -2.88 -10.34
CA VAL A 94 -6.45 -4.07 -11.12
C VAL A 94 -5.92 -3.58 -12.47
N PRO A 95 -4.59 -3.37 -12.59
CA PRO A 95 -4.02 -2.82 -13.81
C PRO A 95 -3.92 -3.89 -14.91
N LEU A 96 -4.31 -3.48 -16.11
CA LEU A 96 -4.12 -4.18 -17.37
C LEU A 96 -2.88 -3.64 -18.09
N LYS A 97 -2.53 -4.28 -19.21
CA LYS A 97 -1.45 -3.78 -20.08
C LYS A 97 -1.83 -2.45 -20.71
N GLY A 98 -0.87 -1.54 -20.84
CA GLY A 98 -1.04 -0.27 -21.58
C GLY A 98 -1.68 0.86 -20.78
N GLN A 99 -1.45 0.93 -19.46
CA GLN A 99 -2.07 1.93 -18.56
C GLN A 99 -3.60 1.91 -18.62
N ASP A 100 -4.18 0.71 -18.65
CA ASP A 100 -5.62 0.48 -18.56
C ASP A 100 -5.94 -0.36 -17.31
N ARG A 101 -7.19 -0.42 -16.88
CA ARG A 101 -7.61 -1.10 -15.65
C ARG A 101 -8.88 -1.94 -15.83
N ASP A 102 -8.97 -3.03 -15.10
CA ASP A 102 -10.16 -3.88 -15.10
C ASP A 102 -11.22 -3.34 -14.13
N ASN A 103 -11.99 -2.36 -14.59
CA ASN A 103 -13.06 -1.76 -13.79
C ASN A 103 -14.12 -2.77 -13.33
N ALA A 104 -14.40 -3.80 -14.14
CA ALA A 104 -15.41 -4.80 -13.80
C ALA A 104 -14.94 -5.65 -12.61
N GLU A 105 -13.68 -6.07 -12.64
CA GLU A 105 -13.07 -6.83 -11.56
C GLU A 105 -12.93 -5.98 -10.28
N GLU A 106 -12.52 -4.72 -10.39
CA GLU A 106 -12.43 -3.82 -9.25
C GLU A 106 -13.80 -3.62 -8.57
N LEU A 107 -14.88 -3.41 -9.34
CA LEU A 107 -16.23 -3.30 -8.79
C LEU A 107 -16.67 -4.61 -8.11
N ARG A 108 -16.35 -5.77 -8.70
CA ARG A 108 -16.64 -7.09 -8.12
C ARG A 108 -15.92 -7.27 -6.78
N LEU A 109 -14.60 -7.06 -6.75
CA LEU A 109 -13.77 -7.15 -5.55
C LEU A 109 -14.26 -6.21 -4.44
N SER A 110 -14.54 -4.97 -4.80
CA SER A 110 -15.07 -3.97 -3.88
C SER A 110 -16.36 -4.45 -3.22
N SER A 111 -17.26 -5.07 -3.99
CA SER A 111 -18.56 -5.57 -3.53
C SER A 111 -18.43 -6.74 -2.56
N VAL A 112 -17.51 -7.67 -2.84
CA VAL A 112 -17.25 -8.82 -1.97
C VAL A 112 -16.62 -8.38 -0.65
N MET A 113 -15.73 -7.38 -0.67
CA MET A 113 -14.98 -6.95 0.52
C MET A 113 -15.70 -5.90 1.39
N LYS A 114 -16.88 -5.39 1.00
CA LYS A 114 -17.59 -4.33 1.77
C LYS A 114 -17.88 -4.69 3.22
N ARG A 115 -17.92 -5.98 3.56
CA ARG A 115 -18.18 -6.45 4.94
C ARG A 115 -16.92 -6.48 5.80
N GLU A 116 -15.75 -6.61 5.16
CA GLU A 116 -14.47 -6.77 5.82
C GLU A 116 -13.65 -5.47 5.84
N LEU A 117 -13.83 -4.61 4.83
CA LEU A 117 -13.11 -3.36 4.66
C LEU A 117 -14.06 -2.16 4.53
N VAL A 118 -13.61 -1.00 4.99
CA VAL A 118 -14.26 0.28 4.70
C VAL A 118 -13.91 0.68 3.27
N VAL A 119 -14.72 0.24 2.32
CA VAL A 119 -14.50 0.47 0.89
C VAL A 119 -14.94 1.90 0.49
N GLU A 120 -14.12 2.61 -0.28
CA GLU A 120 -14.44 3.94 -0.82
C GLU A 120 -15.61 3.85 -1.80
N SER A 121 -16.67 4.59 -1.49
CA SER A 121 -17.91 4.65 -2.26
C SER A 121 -17.82 5.56 -3.49
N ASP A 122 -16.98 6.59 -3.45
CA ASP A 122 -16.78 7.53 -4.56
C ASP A 122 -15.73 6.98 -5.53
N LEU A 123 -16.19 6.43 -6.65
CA LEU A 123 -15.32 5.86 -7.70
C LEU A 123 -14.34 6.89 -8.29
N THR A 124 -14.65 8.19 -8.22
CA THR A 124 -13.72 9.24 -8.72
C THR A 124 -12.48 9.37 -7.85
N ARG A 125 -12.49 8.77 -6.65
CA ARG A 125 -11.36 8.71 -5.71
C ARG A 125 -10.55 7.43 -5.85
N TRP A 126 -10.92 6.54 -6.76
CA TRP A 126 -10.17 5.34 -7.06
C TRP A 126 -9.03 5.71 -8.01
N TYR A 127 -8.00 6.34 -7.47
CA TYR A 127 -6.85 6.77 -8.27
C TYR A 127 -6.06 5.56 -8.76
N ALA A 128 -5.83 5.51 -10.07
CA ALA A 128 -4.94 4.54 -10.66
C ALA A 128 -3.49 4.86 -10.25
N LEU A 129 -2.84 3.93 -9.55
CA LEU A 129 -1.45 4.05 -9.15
C LEU A 129 -0.59 3.27 -10.15
N TRP A 130 -0.19 3.95 -11.22
CA TRP A 130 0.72 3.39 -12.20
C TRP A 130 2.15 3.39 -11.68
N GLY A 131 2.92 2.34 -11.98
CA GLY A 131 4.33 2.27 -11.58
C GLY A 131 4.56 1.95 -10.10
N VAL A 132 3.58 1.33 -9.43
CA VAL A 132 3.74 0.80 -8.07
C VAL A 132 4.96 -0.14 -8.03
N PRO A 133 5.95 0.09 -7.16
CA PRO A 133 7.22 -0.65 -7.13
C PRO A 133 7.09 -2.01 -6.40
N LEU A 134 6.04 -2.77 -6.71
CA LEU A 134 5.77 -4.10 -6.15
C LEU A 134 5.92 -5.14 -7.27
N THR A 135 6.95 -5.98 -7.18
CA THR A 135 7.33 -6.99 -8.19
C THR A 135 6.98 -8.40 -7.74
#